data_AF-A0A3D3ME43-F1
#
_entry.id   AF-A0A3D3ME43-F1
#
_cell.length_a   1.000
_cell.length_b   1.000
_cell.length_c   1.000
_cell.angle_alpha   90.00
_cell.angle_beta   90.00
_cell.angle_gamma   90.00
#
_symmetry.space_group_name_H-M   'P 1'
#
loop_
_entity.id
_entity.type
_entity.pdbx_description
1 polymer ?
#
loop_
_entity_poly.entity_id
_entity_poly.type
_entity_poly.pdbx_seq_one_letter_code
_entity_poly.pdbx_strand_id
1 'polypeptide(L)'
;MMKIKIFTTLSLIFGLSFFYGQKLEFKDKNFEKAVLENFDQNKNGAIESSEANAVSNLFLVQKGITSTADLHFFKNAKMIVLDGNAIFEMSINNLDQLELFSCTGCKIVVFKGENLRNLASLYLDNNLLESVLLKAMPKIDQLTLSLNQLKTIDLSQLKSLRKLNLEHNKLQKVDISGNLALQTLNIGGNAMKQADIKKGMKTDMTVFGVEK
;
A
#
# COMPACT_ATOMS: atom_id res chain seq x y z
N MET A 1 -1.00 6.71 -79.19
CA MET A 1 -0.98 7.81 -78.21
C MET A 1 -1.44 7.26 -76.86
N MET A 2 -0.51 6.80 -76.02
CA MET A 2 -0.78 6.29 -74.68
C MET A 2 0.17 7.00 -73.72
N LYS A 3 -0.36 7.80 -72.80
CA LYS A 3 0.42 8.40 -71.71
C LYS A 3 0.20 7.55 -70.46
N ILE A 4 1.19 6.75 -70.11
CA ILE A 4 1.26 6.00 -68.85
C ILE A 4 1.59 7.04 -67.76
N LYS A 5 0.66 7.30 -66.83
CA LYS A 5 0.93 8.08 -65.62
C LYS A 5 1.37 7.11 -64.53
N ILE A 6 2.67 7.06 -64.26
CA ILE A 6 3.23 6.40 -63.08
C ILE A 6 3.00 7.38 -61.91
N PHE A 7 2.07 7.05 -61.02
CA PHE A 7 1.98 7.70 -59.71
C PHE A 7 2.96 6.99 -58.78
N THR A 8 4.14 7.56 -58.59
CA THR A 8 5.05 7.19 -57.52
C THR A 8 4.45 7.66 -56.20
N THR A 9 4.00 6.73 -55.36
CA THR A 9 3.71 6.99 -53.95
C THR A 9 5.01 7.31 -53.24
N LEU A 10 5.19 8.57 -52.86
CA LEU A 10 6.31 9.00 -52.03
C LEU A 10 5.98 8.70 -50.57
N SER A 11 6.50 7.57 -50.09
CA SER A 11 6.50 7.22 -48.67
C SER A 11 7.47 8.17 -47.94
N LEU A 12 6.96 9.25 -47.34
CA LEU A 12 7.73 10.00 -46.33
C LEU A 12 7.48 9.36 -44.96
N ILE A 13 8.30 8.36 -44.63
CA ILE A 13 8.64 8.06 -43.24
C ILE A 13 9.89 8.89 -42.97
N PHE A 14 9.79 9.90 -42.10
CA PHE A 14 10.82 10.32 -41.14
C PHE A 14 10.33 11.58 -40.42
N GLY A 15 9.66 11.35 -39.29
CA GLY A 15 9.57 12.32 -38.22
C GLY A 15 9.98 11.59 -36.96
N LEU A 16 11.23 11.78 -36.56
CA LEU A 16 11.78 11.30 -35.29
C LEU A 16 10.77 11.58 -34.18
N SER A 17 10.07 10.56 -33.74
CA SER A 17 9.35 10.61 -32.48
C SER A 17 10.44 10.67 -31.43
N PHE A 18 10.84 11.88 -31.03
CA PHE A 18 11.41 12.03 -29.71
C PHE A 18 10.37 11.41 -28.77
N PHE A 19 10.67 10.24 -28.23
CA PHE A 19 9.98 9.71 -27.07
C PHE A 19 10.29 10.66 -25.91
N TYR A 20 9.73 11.86 -25.94
CA TYR A 20 9.49 12.60 -24.71
C TYR A 20 8.58 11.69 -23.92
N GLY A 21 9.05 11.20 -22.77
CA GLY A 21 8.25 10.33 -21.93
C GLY A 21 6.93 11.03 -21.64
N GLN A 22 5.83 10.30 -21.70
CA GLN A 22 4.52 10.89 -21.43
C GLN A 22 4.55 11.48 -20.02
N LYS A 23 4.43 12.82 -19.93
CA LYS A 23 4.31 13.55 -18.67
C LYS A 23 3.09 13.07 -17.90
N LEU A 24 3.28 12.81 -16.62
CA LEU A 24 2.22 12.40 -15.71
C LEU A 24 1.52 13.63 -15.12
N GLU A 25 0.21 13.53 -14.96
CA GLU A 25 -0.61 14.58 -14.35
C GLU A 25 -1.08 14.13 -12.97
N PHE A 26 -0.56 14.79 -11.92
CA PHE A 26 -0.87 14.49 -10.53
C PHE A 26 -2.06 15.29 -10.03
N LYS A 27 -2.97 14.60 -9.34
CA LYS A 27 -4.13 15.19 -8.66
C LYS A 27 -3.74 15.87 -7.36
N ASP A 28 -2.87 15.23 -6.57
CA ASP A 28 -2.34 15.79 -5.33
C ASP A 28 -1.04 16.57 -5.62
N LYS A 29 -1.07 17.88 -5.41
CA LYS A 29 0.08 18.75 -5.69
C LYS A 29 1.22 18.58 -4.70
N ASN A 30 0.94 18.15 -3.47
CA ASN A 30 1.99 17.80 -2.52
C ASN A 30 2.67 16.50 -2.91
N PHE A 31 1.90 15.54 -3.46
CA PHE A 31 2.45 14.34 -4.05
C PHE A 31 3.36 14.70 -5.24
N GLU A 32 2.86 15.47 -6.21
CA GLU A 32 3.62 15.92 -7.38
C GLU A 32 4.94 16.56 -6.98
N LYS A 33 4.88 17.55 -6.08
CA LYS A 33 6.07 18.23 -5.57
C LYS A 33 7.06 17.25 -4.93
N ALA A 34 6.59 16.35 -4.08
CA ALA A 34 7.44 15.42 -3.36
C ALA A 34 8.16 14.43 -4.30
N VAL A 35 7.50 14.01 -5.39
CA VAL A 35 8.15 13.13 -6.36
C VAL A 35 9.08 13.87 -7.31
N LEU A 36 8.75 15.10 -7.72
CA LEU A 36 9.64 15.95 -8.52
C LEU A 36 10.98 16.20 -7.82
N GLU A 37 10.96 16.40 -6.49
CA GLU A 37 12.18 16.60 -5.68
C GLU A 37 13.19 15.44 -5.77
N ASN A 38 12.72 14.21 -6.06
CA ASN A 38 13.53 13.00 -5.90
C ASN A 38 13.63 12.11 -7.15
N PHE A 39 12.67 12.22 -8.08
CA PHE A 39 12.52 11.26 -9.18
C PHE A 39 12.48 11.91 -10.57
N ASP A 40 12.52 13.24 -10.68
CA ASP A 40 12.75 13.95 -11.94
C ASP A 40 14.25 13.85 -12.30
N GLN A 41 14.61 12.80 -13.04
CA GLN A 41 16.00 12.45 -13.35
C GLN A 41 16.57 13.36 -14.41
N ASN A 42 15.75 13.73 -15.40
CA ASN A 42 16.17 14.59 -16.50
C ASN A 42 16.05 16.10 -16.16
N LYS A 43 15.45 16.43 -15.00
CA LYS A 43 15.26 17.78 -14.46
C LYS A 43 14.43 18.67 -15.38
N ASN A 44 13.46 18.10 -16.08
CA ASN A 44 12.59 18.85 -16.99
C ASN A 44 11.39 19.50 -16.28
N GLY A 45 11.28 19.34 -14.96
CA GLY A 45 10.19 19.88 -14.15
C GLY A 45 8.90 19.07 -14.24
N ALA A 46 8.98 17.81 -14.65
CA ALA A 46 7.87 16.88 -14.74
C ALA A 46 8.34 15.47 -14.39
N ILE A 47 7.43 14.63 -13.88
CA ILE A 47 7.68 13.19 -13.84
C ILE A 47 7.13 12.58 -15.14
N GLU A 48 8.00 11.87 -15.83
CA GLU A 48 7.64 11.07 -17.00
C GLU A 48 7.33 9.62 -16.60
N SER A 49 6.58 8.92 -17.46
CA SER A 49 6.25 7.50 -17.24
C SER A 49 7.48 6.61 -17.07
N SER A 50 8.59 6.89 -17.76
CA SER A 50 9.87 6.18 -17.63
C SER A 50 10.44 6.31 -16.22
N GLU A 51 10.42 7.51 -15.67
CA GLU A 51 10.93 7.83 -14.34
C GLU A 51 10.08 7.18 -13.26
N ALA A 52 8.74 7.31 -13.34
CA ALA A 52 7.82 6.65 -12.41
C ALA A 52 7.95 5.11 -12.45
N ASN A 53 8.14 4.53 -13.64
CA ASN A 53 8.35 3.08 -13.79
C ASN A 53 9.69 2.59 -13.25
N ALA A 54 10.70 3.47 -13.13
CA ALA A 54 12.00 3.13 -12.56
C ALA A 54 11.97 3.13 -11.00
N VAL A 55 10.93 3.69 -10.38
CA VAL A 55 10.82 3.76 -8.92
C VAL A 55 10.47 2.39 -8.34
N SER A 56 11.42 1.79 -7.61
CA SER A 56 11.17 0.60 -6.79
C SER A 56 10.77 0.94 -5.35
N ASN A 57 11.24 2.07 -4.81
CA ASN A 57 10.99 2.47 -3.43
C ASN A 57 10.53 3.93 -3.39
N LEU A 58 9.34 4.15 -2.86
CA LEU A 58 8.70 5.46 -2.81
C LEU A 58 8.51 5.89 -1.35
N PHE A 59 9.39 6.76 -0.88
CA PHE A 59 9.36 7.31 0.49
C PHE A 59 8.89 8.76 0.47
N LEU A 60 7.64 9.00 0.86
CA LEU A 60 7.00 10.33 0.84
C LEU A 60 6.47 10.69 2.23
N VAL A 61 7.33 10.63 3.25
CA VAL A 61 6.99 10.86 4.66
C VAL A 61 6.78 12.36 4.94
N GLN A 62 5.69 12.69 5.63
CA GLN A 62 5.37 14.05 6.10
C GLN A 62 5.42 15.11 4.97
N LYS A 63 4.93 14.76 3.78
CA LYS A 63 4.92 15.64 2.61
C LYS A 63 3.64 16.46 2.47
N GLY A 64 2.68 16.30 3.39
CA GLY A 64 1.38 16.96 3.32
C GLY A 64 0.46 16.33 2.27
N ILE A 65 0.74 15.10 1.86
CA ILE A 65 -0.09 14.35 0.90
C ILE A 65 -1.45 14.09 1.54
N THR A 66 -2.49 14.25 0.73
CA THR A 66 -3.90 14.13 1.13
C THR A 66 -4.63 13.03 0.38
N SER A 67 -4.08 12.55 -0.75
CA SER A 67 -4.69 11.51 -1.57
C SER A 67 -3.68 10.48 -2.07
N THR A 68 -4.17 9.25 -2.21
CA THR A 68 -3.44 8.12 -2.81
C THR A 68 -3.76 7.93 -4.30
N ALA A 69 -4.57 8.81 -4.89
CA ALA A 69 -5.07 8.67 -6.26
C ALA A 69 -3.95 8.55 -7.30
N ASP A 70 -2.78 9.15 -7.05
CA ASP A 70 -1.65 9.17 -7.99
C ASP A 70 -0.68 7.98 -7.82
N LEU A 71 -0.90 7.09 -6.84
CA LEU A 71 -0.04 5.91 -6.64
C LEU A 71 -0.03 4.95 -7.84
N HIS A 72 -1.09 4.95 -8.66
CA HIS A 72 -1.19 4.09 -9.85
C HIS A 72 -0.09 4.37 -10.90
N PHE A 73 0.57 5.54 -10.83
CA PHE A 73 1.73 5.84 -11.67
C PHE A 73 2.97 5.00 -11.34
N PHE A 74 3.10 4.53 -10.10
CA PHE A 74 4.29 3.84 -9.58
C PHE A 74 4.08 2.32 -9.54
N LYS A 75 3.63 1.73 -10.65
CA LYS A 75 3.22 0.32 -10.76
C LYS A 75 4.31 -0.71 -10.42
N ASN A 76 5.59 -0.30 -10.51
CA ASN A 76 6.75 -1.15 -10.22
C ASN A 76 7.29 -0.96 -8.79
N ALA A 77 6.68 -0.08 -7.98
CA ALA A 77 7.11 0.13 -6.62
C ALA A 77 6.87 -1.13 -5.78
N LYS A 78 7.92 -1.56 -5.08
CA LYS A 78 7.92 -2.66 -4.12
C LYS A 78 7.68 -2.19 -2.70
N MET A 79 8.11 -0.97 -2.40
CA MET A 79 7.96 -0.36 -1.09
C MET A 79 7.37 1.04 -1.24
N ILE A 80 6.28 1.30 -0.53
CA ILE A 80 5.66 2.62 -0.47
C ILE A 80 5.47 3.01 1.00
N VAL A 81 6.02 4.16 1.39
CA VAL A 81 5.93 4.71 2.75
C VAL A 81 5.39 6.13 2.67
N LEU A 82 4.19 6.32 3.24
CA LEU A 82 3.46 7.59 3.25
C LEU A 82 3.23 8.11 4.67
N ASP A 83 4.07 7.71 5.63
CA ASP A 83 3.87 8.01 7.04
C ASP A 83 3.76 9.52 7.33
N GLY A 84 2.90 9.88 8.28
CA GLY A 84 2.71 11.25 8.75
C GLY A 84 2.05 12.21 7.74
N ASN A 85 1.37 11.68 6.73
CA ASN A 85 0.52 12.46 5.82
C ASN A 85 -0.92 12.59 6.35
N ALA A 86 -1.83 13.21 5.60
CA ALA A 86 -3.23 13.43 6.01
C ALA A 86 -4.20 12.80 5.01
N ILE A 87 -4.20 11.47 4.95
CA ILE A 87 -4.95 10.68 3.96
C ILE A 87 -6.18 10.07 4.64
N PHE A 88 -7.27 10.83 4.69
CA PHE A 88 -8.50 10.43 5.41
C PHE A 88 -9.15 9.16 4.83
N GLU A 89 -9.26 9.10 3.50
CA GLU A 89 -9.68 7.92 2.76
C GLU A 89 -8.52 7.38 1.93
N MET A 90 -8.15 6.14 2.20
CA MET A 90 -7.04 5.48 1.54
C MET A 90 -7.56 4.37 0.62
N SER A 91 -7.10 4.39 -0.64
CA SER A 91 -7.40 3.36 -1.62
C SER A 91 -6.12 2.97 -2.37
N ILE A 92 -5.73 1.70 -2.28
CA ILE A 92 -4.57 1.16 -3.00
C ILE A 92 -4.97 -0.06 -3.81
N ASN A 93 -4.86 0.03 -5.13
CA ASN A 93 -5.37 -1.00 -6.03
C ASN A 93 -4.36 -1.35 -7.12
N ASN A 94 -4.28 -2.63 -7.47
CA ASN A 94 -3.50 -3.13 -8.61
C ASN A 94 -2.00 -2.79 -8.55
N LEU A 95 -1.44 -2.75 -7.34
CA LEU A 95 0.00 -2.58 -7.13
C LEU A 95 0.63 -3.97 -7.00
N ASP A 96 0.67 -4.70 -8.12
CA ASP A 96 1.06 -6.12 -8.15
C ASP A 96 2.50 -6.38 -7.68
N GLN A 97 3.39 -5.39 -7.77
CA GLN A 97 4.78 -5.52 -7.30
C GLN A 97 4.97 -5.10 -5.84
N LEU A 98 3.93 -4.56 -5.19
CA LEU A 98 4.04 -4.01 -3.85
C LEU A 98 4.22 -5.12 -2.82
N GLU A 99 5.33 -5.07 -2.10
CA GLU A 99 5.70 -6.02 -1.05
C GLU A 99 5.50 -5.40 0.35
N LEU A 100 5.71 -4.08 0.48
CA LEU A 100 5.53 -3.32 1.72
C LEU A 100 4.77 -2.01 1.49
N PHE A 101 3.74 -1.78 2.32
CA PHE A 101 3.02 -0.51 2.38
C PHE A 101 2.94 0.01 3.80
N SER A 102 3.30 1.28 4.00
CA SER A 102 3.19 1.97 5.29
C SER A 102 2.45 3.30 5.14
N CYS A 103 1.48 3.53 6.02
CA CYS A 103 0.89 4.85 6.24
C CYS A 103 0.54 5.02 7.71
N THR A 104 1.58 5.05 8.53
CA THR A 104 1.48 5.28 9.98
C THR A 104 1.19 6.75 10.25
N GLY A 105 0.28 7.05 11.18
CA GLY A 105 0.00 8.45 11.54
C GLY A 105 -0.72 9.26 10.46
N CYS A 106 -1.45 8.58 9.56
CA CYS A 106 -2.04 9.19 8.37
C CYS A 106 -3.46 9.74 8.55
N LYS A 107 -4.03 9.60 9.75
CA LYS A 107 -5.43 9.96 10.09
C LYS A 107 -6.46 9.21 9.22
N ILE A 108 -6.14 7.99 8.81
CA ILE A 108 -7.01 7.16 7.98
C ILE A 108 -8.24 6.75 8.77
N VAL A 109 -9.43 7.00 8.22
CA VAL A 109 -10.70 6.46 8.73
C VAL A 109 -11.18 5.28 7.89
N VAL A 110 -10.88 5.28 6.59
CA VAL A 110 -11.27 4.22 5.66
C VAL A 110 -10.06 3.74 4.87
N PHE A 111 -9.80 2.43 4.96
CA PHE A 111 -8.80 1.75 4.13
C PHE A 111 -9.48 0.78 3.16
N LYS A 112 -9.17 0.90 1.87
CA LYS A 112 -9.59 -0.01 0.80
C LYS A 112 -8.36 -0.49 0.05
N GLY A 113 -8.24 -1.82 -0.07
CA GLY A 113 -7.17 -2.45 -0.85
C GLY A 113 -7.73 -3.52 -1.76
N GLU A 114 -7.36 -3.50 -3.04
CA GLU A 114 -7.74 -4.53 -4.01
C GLU A 114 -6.54 -4.97 -4.85
N ASN A 115 -6.49 -6.28 -5.16
CA ASN A 115 -5.42 -6.89 -5.96
C ASN A 115 -4.00 -6.58 -5.46
N LEU A 116 -3.75 -6.83 -4.17
CA LEU A 116 -2.44 -6.62 -3.54
C LEU A 116 -1.76 -7.98 -3.28
N ARG A 117 -1.57 -8.73 -4.35
CA ARG A 117 -1.24 -10.17 -4.31
C ARG A 117 0.14 -10.50 -3.73
N ASN A 118 1.05 -9.53 -3.73
CA ASN A 118 2.42 -9.68 -3.22
C ASN A 118 2.67 -8.92 -1.92
N LEU A 119 1.68 -8.21 -1.39
CA LEU A 119 1.85 -7.45 -0.16
C LEU A 119 2.10 -8.39 1.02
N ALA A 120 3.28 -8.28 1.61
CA ALA A 120 3.73 -9.07 2.75
C ALA A 120 3.67 -8.26 4.05
N SER A 121 3.98 -6.97 3.99
CA SER A 121 4.00 -6.07 5.15
C SER A 121 3.04 -4.90 4.97
N LEU A 122 2.12 -4.74 5.94
CA LEU A 122 1.17 -3.64 5.98
C LEU A 122 1.23 -2.95 7.34
N TYR A 123 1.62 -1.68 7.34
CA TYR A 123 1.73 -0.85 8.55
C TYR A 123 0.75 0.32 8.49
N LEU A 124 -0.25 0.29 9.36
CA LEU A 124 -1.32 1.29 9.46
C LEU A 124 -1.50 1.75 10.91
N ASP A 125 -0.42 1.77 11.68
CA ASP A 125 -0.42 2.20 13.08
C ASP A 125 -0.82 3.67 13.22
N ASN A 126 -1.36 4.04 14.39
CA ASN A 126 -1.71 5.42 14.73
C ASN A 126 -2.65 6.06 13.71
N ASN A 127 -3.79 5.42 13.48
CA ASN A 127 -4.85 5.90 12.59
C ASN A 127 -6.19 5.90 13.32
N LEU A 128 -7.28 6.12 12.59
CA LEU A 128 -8.64 6.23 13.11
C LEU A 128 -9.54 5.09 12.59
N LEU A 129 -8.95 3.94 12.24
CA LEU A 129 -9.68 2.82 11.66
C LEU A 129 -10.61 2.18 12.71
N GLU A 130 -11.90 2.12 12.41
CA GLU A 130 -12.87 1.32 13.18
C GLU A 130 -13.02 -0.12 12.65
N SER A 131 -12.65 -0.33 11.38
CA SER A 131 -12.66 -1.64 10.72
C SER A 131 -11.61 -1.69 9.61
N VAL A 132 -11.22 -2.89 9.20
CA VAL A 132 -10.29 -3.11 8.08
C VAL A 132 -10.68 -4.39 7.33
N LEU A 133 -10.64 -4.34 5.99
CA LEU A 133 -10.91 -5.49 5.13
C LEU A 133 -9.60 -5.99 4.51
N LEU A 134 -9.18 -7.20 4.90
CA LEU A 134 -7.85 -7.74 4.55
C LEU A 134 -7.88 -8.84 3.46
N LYS A 135 -9.07 -9.15 2.92
CA LYS A 135 -9.28 -10.26 1.97
C LYS A 135 -8.43 -10.17 0.68
N ALA A 136 -8.02 -8.97 0.28
CA ALA A 136 -7.28 -8.73 -0.95
C ALA A 136 -5.76 -8.89 -0.82
N MET A 137 -5.26 -9.24 0.37
CA MET A 137 -3.83 -9.28 0.70
C MET A 137 -3.45 -10.63 1.35
N PRO A 138 -3.59 -11.76 0.62
CA PRO A 138 -3.47 -13.10 1.20
C PRO A 138 -2.06 -13.47 1.68
N LYS A 139 -1.02 -12.73 1.24
CA LYS A 139 0.39 -13.00 1.56
C LYS A 139 0.92 -12.24 2.78
N ILE A 140 0.11 -11.42 3.45
CA ILE A 140 0.56 -10.67 4.63
C ILE A 140 1.17 -11.62 5.67
N ASP A 141 2.42 -11.35 6.04
CA ASP A 141 3.14 -12.03 7.11
C ASP A 141 3.38 -11.11 8.32
N GLN A 142 3.38 -9.79 8.12
CA GLN A 142 3.48 -8.77 9.16
C GLN A 142 2.38 -7.71 9.00
N LEU A 143 1.55 -7.59 10.03
CA LEU A 143 0.46 -6.63 10.09
C LEU A 143 0.54 -5.82 11.37
N THR A 144 0.57 -4.50 11.24
CA THR A 144 0.54 -3.59 12.39
C THR A 144 -0.61 -2.59 12.22
N LEU A 145 -1.50 -2.60 13.23
CA LEU A 145 -2.73 -1.83 13.31
C LEU A 145 -2.85 -1.20 14.70
N SER A 146 -1.73 -0.99 15.40
CA SER A 146 -1.76 -0.42 16.74
C SER A 146 -2.30 1.00 16.75
N LEU A 147 -2.80 1.46 17.89
CA LEU A 147 -3.32 2.83 18.07
C LEU A 147 -4.39 3.15 17.00
N ASN A 148 -5.41 2.30 16.94
CA ASN A 148 -6.60 2.48 16.10
C ASN A 148 -7.86 2.36 16.97
N GLN A 149 -9.03 2.21 16.35
CA GLN A 149 -10.32 2.15 17.03
C GLN A 149 -11.06 0.83 16.74
N LEU A 150 -10.33 -0.23 16.36
CA LEU A 150 -10.89 -1.50 15.91
C LEU A 150 -11.65 -2.19 17.03
N LYS A 151 -12.92 -2.56 16.76
CA LYS A 151 -13.76 -3.35 17.67
C LYS A 151 -13.73 -4.84 17.36
N THR A 152 -13.48 -5.17 16.10
CA THR A 152 -13.32 -6.54 15.59
C THR A 152 -12.28 -6.56 14.48
N ILE A 153 -11.75 -7.75 14.19
CA ILE A 153 -10.87 -7.97 13.04
C ILE A 153 -11.07 -9.40 12.53
N ASP A 154 -11.15 -9.56 11.21
CA ASP A 154 -11.17 -10.87 10.56
C ASP A 154 -9.78 -11.19 9.99
N LEU A 155 -9.15 -12.20 10.56
CA LEU A 155 -7.81 -12.68 10.21
C LEU A 155 -7.85 -14.02 9.46
N SER A 156 -9.04 -14.54 9.16
CA SER A 156 -9.25 -15.91 8.69
C SER A 156 -8.50 -16.23 7.39
N GLN A 157 -8.27 -15.24 6.53
CA GLN A 157 -7.58 -15.39 5.25
C GLN A 157 -6.06 -15.22 5.34
N LEU A 158 -5.52 -14.70 6.44
CA LEU A 158 -4.09 -14.39 6.56
C LEU A 158 -3.28 -15.60 7.03
N LYS A 159 -3.21 -16.64 6.20
CA LYS A 159 -2.57 -17.92 6.56
C LYS A 159 -1.06 -17.82 6.77
N SER A 160 -0.41 -16.86 6.13
CA SER A 160 1.03 -16.59 6.24
C SER A 160 1.39 -15.68 7.42
N LEU A 161 0.41 -15.15 8.17
CA LEU A 161 0.64 -14.17 9.23
C LEU A 161 1.58 -14.71 10.31
N ARG A 162 2.71 -14.04 10.53
CA ARG A 162 3.73 -14.36 11.53
C ARG A 162 3.76 -13.34 12.66
N LYS A 163 3.55 -12.07 12.36
CA LYS A 163 3.59 -10.98 13.34
C LYS A 163 2.33 -10.14 13.24
N LEU A 164 1.66 -9.95 14.38
CA LEU A 164 0.44 -9.16 14.47
C LEU A 164 0.53 -8.21 15.67
N ASN A 165 0.41 -6.91 15.39
CA ASN A 165 0.28 -5.89 16.42
C ASN A 165 -1.10 -5.23 16.34
N LEU A 166 -1.89 -5.39 17.41
CA LEU A 166 -3.22 -4.82 17.60
C LEU A 166 -3.31 -3.97 18.86
N GLU A 167 -2.16 -3.55 19.42
CA GLU A 167 -2.08 -2.77 20.64
C GLU A 167 -2.94 -1.50 20.57
N HIS A 168 -3.52 -1.09 21.70
CA HIS A 168 -4.32 0.13 21.82
C HIS A 168 -5.43 0.23 20.76
N ASN A 169 -6.32 -0.76 20.78
CA ASN A 169 -7.57 -0.77 20.03
C ASN A 169 -8.76 -0.93 21.00
N LYS A 170 -9.94 -1.26 20.48
CA LYS A 170 -11.17 -1.50 21.24
C LYS A 170 -11.65 -2.95 21.13
N LEU A 171 -10.72 -3.88 20.91
CA LEU A 171 -11.03 -5.30 20.76
C LEU A 171 -11.45 -5.90 22.10
N GLN A 172 -12.44 -6.79 22.06
CA GLN A 172 -12.88 -7.59 23.20
C GLN A 172 -12.58 -9.08 23.01
N LYS A 173 -12.25 -9.50 21.79
CA LYS A 173 -11.86 -10.87 21.45
C LYS A 173 -11.07 -10.88 20.16
N VAL A 174 -10.28 -11.93 19.97
CA VAL A 174 -9.58 -12.18 18.71
C VAL A 174 -9.56 -13.68 18.41
N ASP A 175 -9.90 -14.04 17.17
CA ASP A 175 -9.77 -15.39 16.67
C ASP A 175 -8.53 -15.49 15.78
N ILE A 176 -7.54 -16.22 16.26
CA ILE A 176 -6.29 -16.51 15.54
C ILE A 176 -6.17 -18.00 15.21
N SER A 177 -7.25 -18.77 15.33
CA SER A 177 -7.24 -20.22 15.10
C SER A 177 -6.86 -20.60 13.67
N GLY A 178 -7.09 -19.70 12.71
CA GLY A 178 -6.71 -19.86 11.32
C GLY A 178 -5.28 -19.43 10.97
N ASN A 179 -4.54 -18.80 11.90
CA ASN A 179 -3.23 -18.19 11.65
C ASN A 179 -2.10 -19.06 12.21
N LEU A 180 -1.95 -20.28 11.69
CA LEU A 180 -1.01 -21.28 12.20
C LEU A 180 0.47 -20.87 12.08
N ALA A 181 0.80 -19.91 11.22
CA ALA A 181 2.15 -19.36 11.11
C ALA A 181 2.47 -18.32 12.21
N LEU A 182 1.49 -17.85 13.00
CA LEU A 182 1.64 -16.71 13.92
C LEU A 182 2.66 -17.00 15.03
N GLN A 183 3.69 -16.18 15.13
CA GLN A 183 4.78 -16.30 16.11
C GLN A 183 4.63 -15.27 17.23
N THR A 184 4.12 -14.09 16.90
CA THR A 184 3.97 -12.98 17.85
C THR A 184 2.62 -12.30 17.68
N LEU A 185 1.93 -12.14 18.81
CA LEU A 185 0.70 -11.38 18.96
C LEU A 185 0.89 -10.33 20.05
N ASN A 186 0.72 -9.06 19.71
CA ASN A 186 0.59 -7.99 20.70
C ASN A 186 -0.85 -7.45 20.70
N ILE A 187 -1.48 -7.47 21.87
CA ILE A 187 -2.86 -7.00 22.08
C ILE A 187 -2.98 -6.04 23.27
N GLY A 188 -1.87 -5.53 23.80
CA GLY A 188 -1.88 -4.64 24.95
C GLY A 188 -2.81 -3.44 24.78
N GLY A 189 -3.39 -2.93 25.88
CA GLY A 189 -4.28 -1.77 25.81
C GLY A 189 -5.61 -2.03 25.10
N ASN A 190 -6.01 -3.29 24.91
CA ASN A 190 -7.38 -3.69 24.61
C ASN A 190 -8.06 -4.23 25.88
N ALA A 191 -9.40 -4.31 25.86
CA ALA A 191 -10.18 -4.89 26.96
C ALA A 191 -10.31 -6.41 26.80
N MET A 192 -9.18 -7.12 26.69
CA MET A 192 -9.13 -8.58 26.46
C MET A 192 -8.42 -9.31 27.58
N LYS A 193 -8.96 -10.48 27.93
CA LYS A 193 -8.33 -11.46 28.81
C LYS A 193 -7.78 -12.63 28.00
N GLN A 194 -7.00 -13.48 28.66
CA GLN A 194 -6.43 -14.67 28.02
C GLN A 194 -7.50 -15.61 27.42
N ALA A 195 -8.70 -15.69 28.03
CA ALA A 195 -9.82 -16.50 27.55
C ALA A 195 -10.49 -15.95 26.28
N ASP A 196 -10.31 -14.66 25.97
CA ASP A 196 -10.90 -14.00 24.79
C ASP A 196 -10.09 -14.22 23.51
N ILE A 197 -8.93 -14.88 23.64
CA ILE A 197 -8.07 -15.26 22.53
C ILE A 197 -8.41 -16.70 22.12
N LYS A 198 -9.11 -16.86 21.00
CA LYS A 198 -9.32 -18.17 20.41
C LYS A 198 -8.08 -18.59 19.64
N LYS A 199 -7.31 -19.49 20.24
CA LYS A 199 -6.08 -20.06 19.68
C LYS A 199 -6.39 -21.32 18.84
N GLY A 200 -5.57 -21.57 17.83
CA GLY A 200 -5.54 -22.85 17.11
C GLY A 200 -4.67 -23.87 17.85
N MET A 201 -4.37 -25.01 17.21
CA MET A 201 -3.54 -26.09 17.79
C MET A 201 -2.05 -25.71 17.96
N LYS A 202 -1.66 -24.45 17.77
CA LYS A 202 -0.26 -24.03 17.86
C LYS A 202 0.14 -23.75 19.32
N THR A 203 1.23 -24.36 19.77
CA THR A 203 1.72 -24.27 21.15
C THR A 203 2.73 -23.14 21.38
N ASP A 204 3.51 -22.76 20.36
CA ASP A 204 4.67 -21.87 20.53
C ASP A 204 4.43 -20.51 19.88
N MET A 205 3.65 -19.66 20.56
CA MET A 205 3.40 -18.28 20.15
C MET A 205 3.48 -17.35 21.35
N THR A 206 4.20 -16.24 21.19
CA THR A 206 4.36 -15.24 22.24
C THR A 206 3.21 -14.24 22.17
N VAL A 207 2.43 -14.16 23.25
CA VAL A 207 1.35 -13.18 23.43
C VAL A 207 1.82 -12.09 24.40
N PHE A 208 1.69 -10.83 23.99
CA PHE A 208 1.95 -9.66 24.82
C PHE A 208 0.64 -8.93 25.15
N GLY A 209 0.56 -8.37 26.36
CA GLY A 209 -0.50 -7.44 26.73
C GLY A 209 -1.85 -8.05 27.16
N VAL A 210 -1.87 -9.32 27.57
CA VAL A 210 -3.05 -9.90 28.25
C VAL A 210 -3.15 -9.38 29.68
N GLU A 211 -4.33 -8.89 30.07
CA GLU A 211 -4.65 -8.71 31.49
C GLU A 211 -4.77 -10.09 32.16
N LYS A 212 -4.30 -10.19 33.41
CA LYS A 212 -4.34 -11.44 34.20
C LYS A 212 -5.77 -11.85 34.56
#